data_AF-A0A4R1UIW2-F1
#
_entry.id   AF-A0A4R1UIW2-F1
#
_cell.length_a   1.000
_cell.length_b   1.000
_cell.length_c   1.000
_cell.angle_alpha   90.00
_cell.angle_beta   90.00
_cell.angle_gamma   90.00
#
_symmetry.space_group_name_H-M   'P 1'
#
loop_
_entity.id
_entity.type
_entity.pdbx_description
1 polymer ?
#
loop_
_entity_poly.entity_id
_entity_poly.type
_entity_poly.pdbx_seq_one_letter_code
_entity_poly.pdbx_strand_id
1 'polypeptide(L)'
;MSDPAKAWDGEQVRKWLARRFEAAKLDQAAADRRGYEAQDDYDKAAAEEWVCRCLKDADCTNDQAAFAKRLKELIGQDEYRVTGIYDDARFERHVRGQLRKLAKMTKANEGFEKTLRYQ
;
A
#
# COMPACT_ATOMS: atom_id res chain seq x y z
N MET A 1 25.69 -8.75 18.87
CA MET A 1 25.20 -10.00 18.24
C MET A 1 24.16 -9.57 17.23
N SER A 2 24.39 -9.80 15.95
CA SER A 2 23.40 -9.47 14.91
C SER A 2 22.27 -10.49 15.00
N ASP A 3 21.04 -10.04 15.24
CA ASP A 3 19.88 -10.91 15.17
C ASP A 3 19.84 -11.61 13.80
N PRO A 4 19.51 -12.92 13.74
CA PRO A 4 19.37 -13.61 12.47
C PRO A 4 18.30 -12.90 11.64
N ALA A 5 18.64 -12.57 10.39
CA ALA A 5 17.72 -11.91 9.48
C ALA A 5 16.42 -12.74 9.37
N LYS A 6 15.29 -12.12 9.73
CA LYS A 6 13.96 -12.74 9.64
C LYS A 6 13.76 -13.27 8.22
N ALA A 7 13.30 -14.52 8.10
CA ALA A 7 12.95 -15.09 6.81
C ALA A 7 11.78 -14.34 6.17
N TRP A 8 11.74 -14.26 4.84
CA TRP A 8 10.62 -13.67 4.13
C TRP A 8 9.38 -14.57 4.25
N ASP A 9 8.25 -13.99 4.66
CA ASP A 9 6.97 -14.67 4.80
C ASP A 9 5.94 -14.03 3.86
N GLY A 10 5.78 -14.64 2.68
CA GLY A 10 4.85 -14.15 1.67
C GLY A 10 3.38 -14.23 2.10
N GLU A 11 3.01 -15.17 2.96
CA GLU A 11 1.64 -15.28 3.49
C GLU A 11 1.33 -14.11 4.42
N GLN A 12 2.26 -13.76 5.31
CA GLN A 12 2.16 -12.59 6.17
C GLN A 12 2.01 -11.30 5.35
N VAL A 13 2.80 -11.14 4.29
CA VAL A 13 2.74 -9.97 3.40
C VAL A 13 1.37 -9.89 2.70
N ARG A 14 0.87 -10.99 2.14
CA ARG A 14 -0.48 -11.03 1.52
C ARG A 14 -1.57 -10.70 2.53
N LYS A 15 -1.51 -11.28 3.72
CA LYS A 15 -2.49 -11.01 4.80
C LYS A 15 -2.46 -9.55 5.22
N TRP A 16 -1.27 -8.95 5.32
CA TRP A 16 -1.12 -7.53 5.61
C TRP A 16 -1.73 -6.66 4.50
N LEU A 17 -1.43 -6.94 3.24
CA LEU A 17 -1.96 -6.21 2.08
C LEU A 17 -3.48 -6.31 2.00
N ALA A 18 -4.06 -7.51 2.20
CA ALA A 18 -5.50 -7.72 2.21
C ALA A 18 -6.19 -6.93 3.33
N ARG A 19 -5.60 -6.89 4.53
CA ARG A 19 -6.13 -6.09 5.65
C ARG A 19 -6.06 -4.58 5.38
N ARG A 20 -4.96 -4.09 4.81
CA ARG A 20 -4.82 -2.67 4.45
C ARG A 20 -5.75 -2.27 3.32
N PHE A 21 -5.98 -3.16 2.35
CA PHE A 21 -7.00 -2.96 1.31
C PHE A 21 -8.39 -2.72 1.91
N GLU A 22 -8.86 -3.61 2.80
CA GLU A 22 -10.18 -3.42 3.43
C GLU A 22 -10.24 -2.18 4.34
N ALA A 23 -9.17 -1.90 5.09
CA ALA A 23 -9.10 -0.70 5.91
C ALA A 23 -9.17 0.59 5.05
N ALA A 24 -8.44 0.63 3.94
CA ALA A 24 -8.43 1.77 3.03
C ALA A 24 -9.82 2.03 2.42
N LYS A 25 -10.59 0.99 2.09
CA LYS A 25 -11.99 1.14 1.64
C LYS A 25 -12.89 1.73 2.72
N LEU A 26 -12.72 1.32 3.98
CA LEU A 26 -13.46 1.91 5.11
C LEU A 26 -13.08 3.37 5.34
N ASP A 27 -11.80 3.70 5.20
CA ASP A 27 -11.29 5.06 5.36
C ASP A 27 -11.80 5.98 4.23
N GLN A 28 -11.88 5.49 2.98
CA GLN A 28 -12.56 6.19 1.87
C GLN A 28 -14.02 6.49 2.21
N ALA A 29 -14.79 5.48 2.65
CA ALA A 29 -16.20 5.67 3.03
C ALA A 29 -16.38 6.60 4.26
N ALA A 30 -15.40 6.66 5.15
CA ALA A 30 -15.42 7.60 6.27
C ALA A 30 -15.14 9.04 5.81
N ALA A 31 -14.17 9.23 4.91
CA ALA A 31 -13.85 10.53 4.34
C ALA A 31 -15.00 11.07 3.46
N ASP A 32 -15.60 10.23 2.63
CA ASP A 32 -16.74 10.61 1.78
C ASP A 32 -17.92 11.14 2.60
N ARG A 33 -18.23 10.49 3.74
CA ARG A 33 -19.27 10.96 4.69
C ARG A 33 -18.95 12.30 5.35
N ARG A 34 -17.67 12.69 5.45
CA ARG A 34 -17.24 13.99 5.99
C ARG A 34 -17.30 15.09 4.92
N GLY A 35 -17.36 14.73 3.64
CA GLY A 35 -17.51 15.65 2.53
C GLY A 35 -16.21 16.39 2.17
N TYR A 36 -16.36 17.61 1.64
CA TYR A 36 -15.30 18.37 0.98
C TYR A 36 -14.01 18.50 1.78
N GLU A 37 -14.11 18.71 3.10
CA GLU A 37 -12.94 18.89 3.98
C GLU A 37 -12.05 17.64 4.08
N ALA A 38 -12.57 16.46 3.74
CA ALA A 38 -11.87 15.18 3.83
C ALA A 38 -11.44 14.62 2.46
N GLN A 39 -11.46 15.42 1.38
CA GLN A 39 -11.07 14.93 0.05
C GLN A 39 -9.61 14.45 -0.02
N ASP A 40 -8.66 15.09 0.67
CA ASP A 40 -7.28 14.59 0.74
C ASP A 40 -7.19 13.26 1.51
N ASP A 41 -7.96 13.11 2.60
CA ASP A 41 -8.06 11.85 3.34
C ASP A 41 -8.60 10.73 2.43
N TYR A 42 -9.61 11.06 1.61
CA TYR A 42 -10.16 10.15 0.63
C TYR A 42 -9.13 9.75 -0.42
N ASP A 43 -8.46 10.70 -1.08
CA ASP A 43 -7.48 10.41 -2.14
C ASP A 43 -6.29 9.60 -1.59
N LYS A 44 -5.89 9.87 -0.34
CA LYS A 44 -4.85 9.10 0.36
C LYS A 44 -5.30 7.65 0.62
N ALA A 45 -6.55 7.45 1.04
CA ALA A 45 -7.11 6.12 1.25
C ALA A 45 -7.34 5.38 -0.08
N ALA A 46 -7.76 6.09 -1.14
CA ALA A 46 -7.85 5.56 -2.50
C ALA A 46 -6.48 5.12 -3.02
N ALA A 47 -5.44 5.90 -2.79
CA ALA A 47 -4.07 5.54 -3.18
C ALA A 47 -3.58 4.27 -2.48
N GLU A 48 -3.89 4.11 -1.19
CA GLU A 48 -3.53 2.89 -0.46
C GLU A 48 -4.32 1.67 -0.90
N GLU A 49 -5.62 1.83 -1.16
CA GLU A 49 -6.46 0.78 -1.75
C GLU A 49 -5.89 0.32 -3.10
N TRP A 50 -5.58 1.27 -3.99
CA TRP A 50 -5.01 0.98 -5.31
C TRP A 50 -3.71 0.18 -5.20
N VAL A 51 -2.78 0.62 -4.34
CA VAL A 51 -1.49 -0.07 -4.13
C VAL A 51 -1.72 -1.48 -3.60
N CYS A 52 -2.57 -1.65 -2.58
CA CYS A 52 -2.83 -2.96 -2.01
C CYS A 52 -3.53 -3.88 -3.01
N ARG A 53 -4.47 -3.37 -3.81
CA ARG A 53 -5.16 -4.11 -4.88
C ARG A 53 -4.18 -4.65 -5.92
N CYS A 54 -3.21 -3.85 -6.33
CA CYS A 54 -2.19 -4.25 -7.31
C CYS A 54 -1.24 -5.36 -6.81
N LEU A 55 -1.12 -5.54 -5.49
CA LEU A 55 -0.07 -6.37 -4.88
C LEU A 55 -0.62 -7.58 -4.10
N LYS A 56 -1.82 -7.50 -3.52
CA LYS A 56 -2.33 -8.51 -2.56
C LYS A 56 -2.46 -9.91 -3.14
N ASP A 57 -2.74 -10.02 -4.44
CA ASP A 57 -2.91 -11.30 -5.15
C ASP A 57 -1.74 -11.59 -6.11
N ALA A 58 -0.67 -10.80 -6.07
CA ALA A 58 0.46 -10.96 -6.98
C ALA A 58 1.43 -12.05 -6.48
N ASP A 59 1.81 -12.96 -7.37
CA ASP A 59 2.75 -14.07 -7.06
C ASP A 59 4.11 -13.57 -6.56
N CYS A 60 4.50 -12.35 -6.94
CA CYS A 60 5.73 -11.71 -6.48
C CYS A 60 5.81 -11.57 -4.95
N THR A 61 4.68 -11.66 -4.22
CA THR A 61 4.67 -11.64 -2.75
C THR A 61 5.39 -12.84 -2.12
N ASN A 62 5.58 -13.95 -2.85
CA ASN A 62 6.26 -15.14 -2.33
C ASN A 62 7.79 -15.00 -2.23
N ASP A 63 8.37 -13.99 -2.89
CA ASP A 63 9.81 -13.77 -2.90
C ASP A 63 10.13 -12.28 -2.69
N GLN A 64 11.01 -11.98 -1.73
CA GLN A 64 11.33 -10.61 -1.34
C GLN A 64 11.92 -9.80 -2.50
N ALA A 65 12.78 -10.41 -3.32
CA ALA A 65 13.43 -9.72 -4.43
C ALA A 65 12.45 -9.45 -5.58
N ALA A 66 11.58 -10.41 -5.89
CA ALA A 66 10.50 -10.26 -6.86
C ALA A 66 9.51 -9.17 -6.41
N PHE A 67 9.13 -9.16 -5.13
CA PHE A 67 8.27 -8.12 -4.57
C PHE A 67 8.93 -6.73 -4.65
N ALA A 68 10.20 -6.62 -4.26
CA ALA A 68 10.96 -5.37 -4.37
C ALA A 68 11.07 -4.87 -5.82
N LYS A 69 11.30 -5.77 -6.78
CA LYS A 69 11.30 -5.45 -8.21
C LYS A 69 9.95 -4.92 -8.66
N ARG A 70 8.85 -5.59 -8.29
CA ARG A 70 7.49 -5.16 -8.63
C ARG A 70 7.17 -3.77 -8.08
N LEU A 71 7.58 -3.48 -6.84
CA LEU A 71 7.42 -2.15 -6.25
C LEU A 71 8.18 -1.08 -7.04
N LYS A 72 9.42 -1.39 -7.48
CA LYS A 72 10.21 -0.45 -8.31
C LYS A 72 9.54 -0.16 -9.66
N GLU A 73 8.99 -1.18 -10.31
CA GLU A 73 8.24 -1.03 -11.56
C GLU A 73 7.02 -0.11 -11.36
N LEU A 74 6.22 -0.35 -10.32
CA LEU A 74 5.06 0.49 -10.01
C LEU A 74 5.46 1.94 -9.67
N ILE A 75 6.58 2.16 -8.97
CA ILE A 75 7.08 3.52 -8.68
C ILE A 75 7.47 4.26 -9.95
N GLY A 76 8.03 3.55 -10.94
CA GLY A 76 8.47 4.12 -12.21
C GLY A 76 7.36 4.28 -13.25
N GLN A 77 6.12 3.92 -12.92
CA GLN A 77 4.98 4.06 -13.82
C GLN A 77 4.61 5.55 -13.99
N ASP A 78 4.32 5.93 -15.23
CA ASP A 78 4.00 7.32 -15.58
C ASP A 78 2.64 7.76 -15.02
N GLU A 79 1.62 6.91 -15.13
CA GLU A 79 0.23 7.21 -14.77
C GLU A 79 -0.41 6.07 -13.97
N TYR A 80 -1.20 6.40 -12.96
CA TYR A 80 -1.94 5.43 -12.13
C TYR A 80 -3.45 5.49 -12.39
N ARG A 81 -3.94 4.67 -13.32
CA ARG A 81 -5.36 4.65 -13.69
C ARG A 81 -6.25 4.28 -12.50
N VAL A 82 -7.18 5.18 -12.16
CA VAL A 82 -8.18 5.03 -11.12
C VAL A 82 -9.41 5.88 -11.47
N THR A 83 -10.54 5.61 -10.83
CA THR A 83 -11.79 6.38 -10.98
C THR A 83 -12.31 6.77 -9.60
N GLY A 84 -13.08 7.85 -9.53
CA GLY A 84 -13.76 8.24 -8.28
C GLY A 84 -12.83 8.84 -7.22
N ILE A 85 -11.73 9.46 -7.66
CA ILE A 85 -10.84 10.30 -6.84
C ILE A 85 -11.17 11.78 -7.08
N TYR A 86 -10.71 12.66 -6.18
CA TYR A 86 -10.99 14.10 -6.26
C TYR A 86 -9.89 14.88 -6.99
N ASP A 87 -8.63 14.45 -6.90
CA ASP A 87 -7.48 15.14 -7.48
C ASP A 87 -6.40 14.16 -7.93
N ASP A 88 -6.18 14.08 -9.25
CA ASP A 88 -5.23 13.15 -9.87
C ASP A 88 -3.80 13.35 -9.35
N ALA A 89 -3.29 14.59 -9.36
CA ALA A 89 -1.92 14.88 -8.95
C ALA A 89 -1.67 14.54 -7.48
N ARG A 90 -2.67 14.79 -6.62
CA ARG A 90 -2.65 14.44 -5.20
C ARG A 90 -2.68 12.93 -4.99
N PHE A 91 -3.58 12.23 -5.67
CA PHE A 91 -3.67 10.78 -5.64
C PHE A 91 -2.34 10.14 -6.08
N GLU A 92 -1.78 10.55 -7.21
CA GLU A 92 -0.51 9.99 -7.70
C GLU A 92 0.65 10.21 -6.72
N ARG A 93 0.69 11.38 -6.07
CA ARG A 93 1.68 11.67 -5.02
C ARG A 93 1.53 10.69 -3.85
N HIS A 94 0.30 10.42 -3.41
CA HIS A 94 0.01 9.46 -2.36
C HIS A 94 0.35 8.02 -2.78
N VAL A 95 0.06 7.61 -4.01
CA VAL A 95 0.44 6.29 -4.56
C VAL A 95 1.95 6.11 -4.50
N ARG A 96 2.72 7.06 -5.03
CA ARG A 96 4.20 7.00 -4.99
C ARG A 96 4.73 7.00 -3.56
N GLY A 97 4.07 7.73 -2.64
CA GLY A 97 4.38 7.70 -1.21
C GLY A 97 4.20 6.32 -0.59
N GLN A 98 3.04 5.68 -0.82
CA GLN A 98 2.73 4.35 -0.31
C GLN A 98 3.65 3.27 -0.90
N LEU A 99 3.93 3.31 -2.21
CA LEU A 99 4.86 2.38 -2.85
C LEU A 99 6.28 2.50 -2.28
N ARG A 100 6.77 3.73 -2.06
CA ARG A 100 8.09 3.95 -1.44
C ARG A 100 8.12 3.47 0.02
N LYS A 101 7.02 3.62 0.76
CA LYS A 101 6.89 3.06 2.12
C LYS A 101 6.98 1.53 2.10
N LEU A 102 6.25 0.87 1.19
CA LEU A 102 6.33 -0.58 1.02
C LEU A 102 7.71 -1.04 0.58
N ALA A 103 8.40 -0.29 -0.29
CA ALA A 103 9.77 -0.61 -0.70
C ALA A 103 10.73 -0.57 0.50
N LYS A 104 10.56 0.39 1.42
CA LYS A 104 11.33 0.45 2.67
C LYS A 104 11.02 -0.73 3.60
N MET A 105 9.74 -1.04 3.81
CA MET A 105 9.30 -2.20 4.61
C MET A 105 9.83 -3.52 4.04
N THR A 106 9.76 -3.68 2.72
CA THR A 106 10.29 -4.84 1.99
C THR A 106 11.79 -4.95 2.17
N LYS A 107 12.54 -3.86 2.03
CA LYS A 107 14.00 -3.86 2.21
C LYS A 107 14.41 -4.25 3.62
N ALA A 108 13.68 -3.78 4.63
CA ALA A 108 13.94 -4.11 6.03
C ALA A 108 13.38 -5.48 6.46
N ASN A 109 12.44 -6.05 5.69
CA ASN A 109 11.60 -7.18 6.10
C ASN A 109 10.85 -6.93 7.43
N GLU A 110 10.37 -5.71 7.63
CA GLU A 110 9.74 -5.24 8.87
C GLU A 110 8.43 -4.48 8.58
N GLY A 111 7.51 -4.54 9.55
CA GLY A 111 6.24 -3.82 9.53
C GLY A 111 5.05 -4.62 8.98
N PHE A 112 5.29 -5.75 8.29
CA PHE A 112 4.21 -6.64 7.83
C PHE A 112 3.55 -7.43 8.96
N GLU A 113 4.21 -7.53 10.12
CA GLU A 113 3.61 -8.06 11.35
C GLU A 113 2.56 -7.12 11.96
N LYS A 114 2.64 -5.81 11.67
CA LYS A 114 1.72 -4.78 12.17
C LYS A 114 0.41 -4.80 11.40
N THR A 115 -0.43 -5.74 11.77
CA THR A 115 -1.73 -6.00 11.13
C THR A 115 -2.92 -5.44 11.92
N LEU A 116 -2.66 -4.76 13.04
CA LEU A 116 -3.65 -4.02 13.83
C LEU A 116 -3.61 -2.54 13.43
N ARG A 117 -4.78 -1.89 13.42
CA ARG A 117 -4.94 -0.46 13.10
C ARG A 117 -3.93 0.36 13.92
N TYR A 118 -3.11 1.16 13.23
CA TYR A 118 -2.69 2.44 13.79
C TYR A 118 -3.99 3.25 13.91
N GLN A 119 -4.51 3.39 15.12
CA GLN A 119 -5.34 4.54 15.47
C GLN A 119 -4.41 5.72 15.77
#